data_AF-E1R6W1-F1
#
_entry.id   AF-E1R6W1-F1
#
_cell.length_a   1.000
_cell.length_b   1.000
_cell.length_c   1.000
_cell.angle_alpha   90.00
_cell.angle_beta   90.00
_cell.angle_gamma   90.00
#
_symmetry.space_group_name_H-M   'P 1'
#
loop_
_entity.id
_entity.type
_entity.pdbx_description
1 polymer ?
#
loop_
_entity_poly.entity_id
_entity_poly.type
_entity_poly.pdbx_seq_one_letter_code
_entity_poly.pdbx_strand_id
1 'polypeptide(L)'
;MTYMNQTEAAKYLHVSPSYVSNLTRQKMIPHKRIGGKVIYTKELLDRWILEDSLRSVGIDPKKSRLSDTVLGEEPSTTGDE
;
A
#
# COMPACT_ATOMS: atom_id res chain seq x y z
N MET A 1 2.99 6.65 20.93
CA MET A 1 3.47 7.25 19.67
C MET A 1 4.95 7.57 19.77
N THR A 2 5.83 6.65 19.33
CA THR A 2 7.29 6.88 19.35
C THR A 2 7.74 7.30 17.95
N TYR A 3 8.41 8.44 17.86
CA TYR A 3 9.01 8.94 16.63
C TYR A 3 10.41 8.37 16.48
N MET A 4 10.73 7.94 15.26
CA MET A 4 11.99 7.30 14.91
C MET A 4 12.58 7.98 13.68
N ASN A 5 13.89 8.19 13.70
CA ASN A 5 14.63 8.68 12.55
C ASN A 5 14.92 7.53 11.56
N GLN A 6 15.47 7.86 10.38
CA GLN A 6 15.79 6.85 9.36
C GLN A 6 16.67 5.71 9.89
N THR A 7 17.68 6.02 10.70
CA THR A 7 18.57 5.03 11.31
C THR A 7 17.85 4.11 12.29
N GLU A 8 16.92 4.66 13.07
CA GLU A 8 16.11 3.88 14.01
C GLU A 8 15.11 3.00 13.28
N ALA A 9 14.47 3.52 12.23
CA ALA A 9 13.59 2.75 11.35
C ALA A 9 14.35 1.60 10.67
N ALA A 10 15.59 1.82 10.24
CA ALA A 10 16.45 0.78 9.66
C ALA A 10 16.75 -0.34 10.66
N LYS A 11 17.10 0.02 11.90
CA LYS A 11 17.28 -0.95 12.99
C LYS A 11 15.99 -1.71 13.30
N TYR A 12 14.84 -1.01 13.31
CA TYR A 12 13.54 -1.61 13.59
C TYR A 12 13.11 -2.62 12.52
N LEU A 13 13.33 -2.31 11.23
CA LEU A 13 13.07 -3.23 10.13
C LEU A 13 14.17 -4.29 9.94
N HIS A 14 15.27 -4.23 10.70
CA HIS A 14 16.46 -5.07 10.50
C HIS A 14 17.04 -4.97 9.07
N VAL A 15 17.00 -3.79 8.47
CA VAL A 15 17.50 -3.51 7.10
C VAL A 15 18.61 -2.47 7.12
N SER A 16 19.35 -2.36 6.01
CA SER A 16 20.40 -1.35 5.88
C SER A 16 19.83 0.06 5.74
N PRO A 17 20.49 1.10 6.30
CA PRO A 17 20.03 2.49 6.21
C PRO A 17 19.95 3.01 4.76
N SER A 18 20.82 2.51 3.88
CA SER A 18 20.78 2.77 2.44
C SER A 18 19.50 2.23 1.78
N TYR A 19 19.03 1.06 2.23
CA TYR A 19 17.80 0.45 1.73
C TYR A 19 16.57 1.25 2.17
N VAL A 20 16.52 1.67 3.45
CA VAL A 20 15.45 2.57 3.93
C VAL A 20 15.44 3.89 3.17
N SER A 21 16.61 4.47 2.88
CA SER A 21 16.72 5.68 2.06
C SER A 21 16.09 5.48 0.68
N ASN A 22 16.38 4.34 0.04
CA ASN A 22 15.85 4.01 -1.27
C ASN A 22 14.33 3.81 -1.23
N LEU A 23 13.82 3.06 -0.25
CA LEU A 23 12.38 2.88 -0.03
C LEU A 23 11.65 4.20 0.21
N THR A 24 12.30 5.13 0.91
CA THR A 24 11.77 6.48 1.17
C THR A 24 11.71 7.31 -0.11
N ARG A 25 12.77 7.26 -0.92
CA ARG A 25 12.83 7.93 -2.24
C ARG A 25 11.78 7.37 -3.20
N GLN A 26 11.57 6.05 -3.19
CA GLN A 26 10.54 5.38 -3.98
C GLN A 26 9.13 5.51 -3.39
N LYS A 27 8.97 6.18 -2.24
CA LYS A 27 7.71 6.34 -1.50
C LYS A 27 7.02 5.01 -1.18
N MET A 28 7.80 3.93 -1.06
CA MET A 28 7.29 2.61 -0.72
C MET A 28 7.01 2.48 0.78
N ILE A 29 7.82 3.14 1.61
CA ILE A 29 7.66 3.13 3.07
C ILE A 29 6.88 4.37 3.54
N PRO A 30 5.90 4.21 4.45
CA PRO A 30 5.18 5.35 4.99
C PRO A 30 6.08 6.21 5.87
N HIS A 31 6.10 7.50 5.57
CA HIS A 31 6.89 8.48 6.28
C HIS A 31 6.05 9.72 6.56
N LYS A 32 6.34 10.42 7.66
CA LYS A 32 5.67 11.66 8.04
C LYS A 32 6.63 12.82 7.90
N ARG A 33 6.19 13.91 7.28
CA ARG A 33 6.94 15.16 7.25
C ARG A 33 6.48 16.07 8.37
N ILE A 34 7.37 16.39 9.31
CA ILE A 34 7.11 17.33 10.40
C ILE A 34 8.26 18.35 10.38
N GLY A 35 7.94 19.62 10.19
CA GLY A 35 8.94 20.70 10.16
C GLY A 35 10.05 20.53 9.13
N GLY A 36 9.74 19.92 7.97
CA GLY A 36 10.73 19.65 6.90
C GLY A 36 11.60 18.40 7.11
N LYS A 37 11.48 17.72 8.25
CA LYS A 37 12.18 16.46 8.53
C LYS A 37 11.30 15.25 8.23
N VAL A 38 11.91 14.19 7.71
CA VAL A 38 11.24 12.90 7.49
C VAL A 38 11.35 12.06 8.75
N ILE A 39 10.20 11.68 9.30
CA ILE A 39 10.08 10.99 10.58
C ILE A 39 9.23 9.74 10.37
N TYR A 40 9.65 8.63 10.96
CA TYR A 40 8.95 7.36 10.93
C TYR A 40 8.32 7.13 12.29
N THR A 41 7.21 6.40 12.33
CA THR A 41 6.63 5.94 13.58
C THR A 41 6.48 4.44 13.54
N LYS A 42 6.63 3.79 14.70
CA LYS A 42 6.45 2.35 14.82
C LYS A 42 5.12 1.90 14.20
N GLU A 43 4.03 2.61 14.50
CA GLU A 43 2.69 2.31 13.99
C GLU A 43 2.52 2.48 12.48
N LEU A 44 3.32 3.35 11.84
CA LEU A 44 3.34 3.44 10.37
C LEU A 44 4.07 2.24 9.77
N LEU A 45 5.22 1.88 10.35
CA LEU A 45 6.02 0.74 9.91
C LEU A 45 5.28 -0.58 10.11
N ASP A 46 4.66 -0.79 11.27
CA ASP A 46 3.86 -1.98 11.58
C ASP A 46 2.75 -2.18 10.56
N ARG A 47 1.97 -1.13 10.28
CA ARG A 47 0.88 -1.19 9.29
C ARG A 47 1.40 -1.49 7.88
N TRP A 48 2.53 -0.90 7.52
CA TRP A 48 3.14 -1.15 6.21
C TRP A 48 3.60 -2.59 6.07
N ILE A 49 4.26 -3.16 7.08
CA ILE A 49 4.68 -4.57 7.07
C ILE A 49 3.45 -5.48 6.92
N LEU A 50 2.36 -5.16 7.62
CA LEU A 50 1.12 -5.93 7.58
C LEU A 50 0.46 -5.86 6.18
N GLU A 51 0.46 -4.68 5.55
CA GLU A 51 -0.08 -4.48 4.21
C GLU A 51 0.82 -5.11 3.12
N ASP A 52 2.14 -4.99 3.25
CA ASP A 52 3.12 -5.56 2.33
C ASP A 52 3.15 -7.09 2.40
N SER A 53 3.06 -7.65 3.61
CA SER A 53 2.91 -9.09 3.83
C SER A 53 1.62 -9.61 3.17
N LEU A 54 0.50 -8.89 3.31
CA LEU A 54 -0.76 -9.26 2.66
C LEU A 54 -0.65 -9.23 1.12
N ARG A 55 0.04 -8.21 0.58
CA ARG A 55 0.29 -8.06 -0.85
C ARG A 55 1.19 -9.18 -1.40
N SER A 56 2.18 -9.60 -0.62
CA SER A 56 3.13 -10.66 -0.98
C SER A 56 2.49 -12.05 -0.96
N VAL A 57 1.45 -12.24 -0.15
CA VAL A 57 0.70 -13.52 -0.04
C VAL A 57 -0.37 -13.65 -1.15
N GLY A 58 -0.56 -12.64 -2.00
CA GLY A 58 -1.48 -12.73 -3.15
C GLY A 58 -2.96 -12.59 -2.77
N ILE A 59 -3.26 -11.99 -1.62
CA ILE A 59 -4.63 -11.65 -1.21
C ILE A 59 -4.80 -10.15 -1.48
N ASP A 60 -5.41 -9.77 -2.59
CA ASP A 60 -5.72 -8.37 -2.91
C ASP A 60 -7.08 -8.00 -2.29
N PRO A 61 -7.14 -7.25 -1.17
CA PRO A 61 -8.42 -6.85 -0.59
C PRO A 61 -9.19 -5.84 -1.47
N LYS A 62 -8.60 -5.36 -2.56
CA LYS A 62 -9.16 -4.33 -3.44
C LYS A 62 -10.09 -4.83 -4.55
N LYS A 63 -10.50 -6.11 -4.56
CA LYS A 63 -11.52 -6.63 -5.50
C LYS A 63 -12.88 -6.96 -4.86
N SER A 64 -13.06 -6.70 -3.57
CA SER A 64 -14.30 -7.01 -2.86
C SER A 64 -15.06 -5.73 -2.48
N ARG A 65 -15.76 -5.10 -3.43
CA ARG A 65 -16.95 -4.28 -3.13
C ARG A 65 -17.88 -4.18 -4.36
N LEU A 66 -19.01 -4.88 -4.23
CA LEU A 66 -20.37 -4.50 -4.65
C LEU A 66 -20.65 -4.57 -6.16
N SER A 67 -21.27 -5.64 -6.67
CA SER A 67 -22.70 -6.02 -6.61
C SER A 67 -23.63 -5.08 -7.39
N ASP A 68 -24.56 -5.71 -8.13
CA ASP A 68 -25.77 -5.13 -8.73
C ASP A 68 -25.54 -4.35 -10.04
N THR A 69 -25.97 -4.83 -11.20
CA THR A 69 -27.38 -4.76 -11.56
C THR A 69 -27.74 -5.80 -12.61
N VAL A 70 -28.83 -6.48 -12.29
CA VAL A 70 -29.58 -7.47 -13.06
C VAL A 70 -30.43 -6.76 -14.14
N LEU A 71 -30.84 -7.52 -15.16
CA LEU A 71 -31.85 -7.24 -16.20
C LEU A 71 -31.44 -6.48 -17.46
N GLY A 72 -31.68 -7.13 -18.59
CA GLY A 72 -32.65 -6.56 -19.53
C GLY A 72 -32.16 -6.42 -20.96
N GLU A 73 -32.61 -7.37 -21.78
CA GLU A 73 -32.88 -7.23 -23.21
C GLU A 73 -31.69 -7.10 -24.15
N GLU A 74 -31.39 -8.21 -24.81
CA GLU A 74 -30.82 -8.19 -26.14
C GLU A 74 -31.95 -7.82 -27.11
N PRO A 75 -32.02 -6.61 -27.68
CA PRO A 75 -32.81 -6.45 -28.88
C PRO A 75 -32.09 -7.22 -29.97
N SER A 76 -32.62 -8.43 -30.21
CA SER A 76 -32.57 -9.07 -31.51
C SER A 76 -32.81 -8.02 -32.58
N THR A 77 -31.85 -7.84 -33.48
CA THR A 77 -32.11 -7.29 -34.81
C THR A 77 -31.00 -7.81 -35.71
N THR A 78 -31.32 -8.86 -36.48
CA THR A 78 -31.58 -8.77 -37.94
C THR A 78 -30.22 -8.78 -38.66
N GLY A 79 -29.81 -9.85 -39.33
CA GLY A 79 -30.56 -10.48 -40.42
C GLY A 79 -30.40 -9.62 -41.68
N ASP A 80 -30.13 -10.25 -42.82
CA ASP A 80 -30.00 -9.64 -44.16
C ASP A 80 -28.63 -8.99 -44.45
N GLU A 81 -27.94 -9.27 -45.55
CA GLU A 81 -28.19 -10.08 -46.75
C GLU A 81 -26.83 -10.34 -47.44
#